data_AF-A0AAC9J1M7-F1
#
_entry.id   AF-A0AAC9J1M7-F1
#
_cell.length_a   1.000
_cell.length_b   1.000
_cell.length_c   1.000
_cell.angle_alpha   90.00
_cell.angle_beta   90.00
_cell.angle_gamma   90.00
#
_symmetry.space_group_name_H-M   'P 1'
#
loop_
_entity.id
_entity.type
_entity.pdbx_description
1 polymer ?
#
loop_
_entity_poly.entity_id
_entity_poly.type
_entity_poly.pdbx_seq_one_letter_code
_entity_poly.pdbx_strand_id
1 'polypeptide(L)'
;MSKRDTEKVLRIALNFFEGLTVEQFQELIEGNAEIHYKTKENRFLKEIQRIEREARHTTDVEKILEGYTKKDLLQFGDELNLPIKTRDTKKVIYQKIADHFGITDSAEYESNRLTGEDQWKPMEDAMSCCNSVEEAKDFLLSQDALRLKKDIVVFAKHLGVYVNQRYTKQELLERIVNSVVGSGIRGRAMRMED
;
A
#
# COMPACT_ATOMS: atom_id res chain seq x y z
N MET A 1 -34.12 -25.96 8.90
CA MET A 1 -32.78 -25.35 8.96
C MET A 1 -31.76 -26.40 8.61
N SER A 2 -30.80 -26.10 7.74
CA SER A 2 -29.65 -26.99 7.53
C SER A 2 -28.68 -26.89 8.71
N LYS A 3 -27.78 -27.87 8.88
CA LYS A 3 -26.72 -27.81 9.90
C LYS A 3 -25.90 -26.51 9.79
N ARG A 4 -25.63 -26.05 8.56
CA ARG A 4 -24.93 -24.78 8.30
C ARG A 4 -25.73 -23.57 8.76
N ASP A 5 -27.06 -23.60 8.63
CA ASP A 5 -27.89 -22.46 9.06
C ASP A 5 -27.95 -22.38 10.58
N THR A 6 -28.05 -23.52 11.27
CA THR A 6 -27.98 -23.57 12.73
C THR A 6 -26.64 -23.07 13.26
N GLU A 7 -25.53 -23.46 12.63
CA GLU A 7 -24.19 -22.97 12.98
C GLU A 7 -24.10 -21.44 12.85
N LYS A 8 -24.64 -20.87 11.77
CA LYS A 8 -24.68 -19.41 11.58
C LYS A 8 -25.49 -18.70 12.66
N VAL A 9 -26.67 -19.21 13.00
CA VAL A 9 -27.53 -18.63 14.04
C VAL A 9 -26.83 -18.66 15.39
N LEU A 10 -26.21 -19.79 15.76
CA LEU A 10 -25.45 -19.92 17.00
C LEU A 10 -24.28 -18.94 17.04
N ARG A 11 -23.55 -18.77 15.93
CA ARG A 11 -22.46 -17.79 15.84
C ARG A 11 -22.96 -16.36 16.01
N ILE A 12 -24.10 -16.00 15.44
CA ILE A 12 -24.72 -14.68 15.62
C ILE A 12 -25.07 -14.46 17.09
N ALA A 13 -25.68 -15.46 17.75
CA ALA A 13 -26.04 -15.38 19.15
C ALA A 13 -24.80 -15.25 20.07
N LEU A 14 -23.76 -16.04 19.82
CA LEU A 14 -22.48 -15.93 20.54
C LEU A 14 -21.86 -14.54 20.42
N ASN A 15 -21.71 -14.04 19.19
CA ASN A 15 -21.17 -12.71 18.96
C ASN A 15 -22.01 -11.61 19.61
N PHE A 16 -23.34 -11.78 19.67
CA PHE A 16 -24.23 -10.87 20.37
C PHE A 16 -23.94 -10.86 21.88
N PHE A 17 -23.87 -12.04 22.51
CA PHE A 17 -23.61 -12.14 23.96
C PHE A 17 -22.22 -11.65 24.35
N GLU A 18 -21.19 -11.93 23.54
CA GLU A 18 -19.82 -11.42 23.76
C GLU A 18 -19.74 -9.89 23.73
N GLY A 19 -20.66 -9.22 23.04
CA GLY A 19 -20.71 -7.76 22.93
C GLY A 19 -21.44 -7.05 24.07
N LEU A 20 -22.08 -7.77 24.99
CA LEU A 20 -22.85 -7.19 26.09
C LEU A 20 -21.98 -6.87 27.30
N THR A 21 -22.34 -5.81 28.04
CA THR A 21 -21.80 -5.61 29.38
C THR A 21 -22.42 -6.63 30.36
N VAL A 22 -21.76 -6.83 31.51
CA VAL A 22 -22.28 -7.71 32.57
C VAL A 22 -23.68 -7.30 33.01
N GLU A 23 -23.92 -5.99 33.16
CA GLU A 23 -25.23 -5.44 33.51
C GLU A 23 -26.28 -5.75 32.44
N GLN A 24 -25.98 -5.52 31.16
CA GLN A 24 -26.91 -5.80 30.06
C GLN A 24 -27.23 -7.29 29.93
N PHE A 25 -26.24 -8.15 30.15
CA PHE A 25 -26.44 -9.59 30.15
C PHE A 25 -27.33 -10.04 31.32
N GLN A 26 -27.15 -9.46 32.50
CA GLN A 26 -27.95 -9.76 33.69
C GLN A 26 -29.41 -9.33 33.50
N GLU A 27 -29.66 -8.12 33.00
CA GLU A 27 -31.03 -7.64 32.70
C GLU A 27 -31.75 -8.50 31.65
N LEU A 28 -31.00 -9.09 30.70
CA LEU A 28 -31.55 -10.04 29.72
C LEU A 28 -31.90 -11.39 30.35
N ILE A 29 -31.09 -11.90 31.29
CA ILE A 29 -31.39 -13.14 32.02
C ILE A 29 -32.61 -12.95 32.93
N GLU A 30 -32.72 -11.80 33.58
CA GLU A 30 -33.80 -11.48 34.51
C GLU A 30 -35.13 -11.16 33.80
N GLY A 31 -35.09 -10.96 32.48
CA GLY A 31 -36.27 -10.68 31.65
C GLY A 31 -36.71 -9.21 31.69
N ASN A 32 -35.84 -8.32 32.16
CA ASN A 32 -36.09 -6.87 32.25
C ASN A 32 -35.65 -6.11 30.99
N ALA A 33 -34.91 -6.77 30.08
CA ALA A 33 -34.45 -6.20 28.83
C ALA A 33 -35.09 -6.86 27.60
N GLU A 34 -35.37 -6.06 26.56
CA GLU A 34 -35.91 -6.51 25.29
C GLU A 34 -34.87 -6.40 24.16
N ILE A 35 -34.84 -7.40 23.27
CA ILE A 35 -33.99 -7.38 22.07
C ILE A 35 -34.81 -6.87 20.89
N HIS A 36 -34.47 -5.68 20.39
CA HIS A 36 -35.08 -5.15 19.17
C HIS A 36 -34.22 -5.42 17.94
N TYR A 37 -34.82 -6.07 16.95
CA TYR A 37 -34.26 -6.09 15.60
C TYR A 37 -34.48 -4.73 14.93
N LYS A 38 -33.40 -4.09 14.50
CA LYS A 38 -33.44 -2.92 13.62
C LYS A 38 -32.69 -3.24 12.35
N THR A 39 -33.38 -3.15 11.21
CA THR A 39 -32.72 -3.16 9.91
C THR A 39 -31.82 -1.93 9.83
N LYS A 40 -30.50 -2.12 9.86
CA LYS A 40 -29.58 -1.05 9.49
C LYS A 40 -29.68 -0.87 7.97
N GLU A 41 -30.04 0.32 7.52
CA GLU A 41 -29.74 0.73 6.15
C GLU A 41 -28.21 0.85 6.07
N ASN A 42 -27.55 -0.24 5.68
CA ASN A 42 -26.12 -0.20 5.41
C ASN A 42 -25.92 0.62 4.15
N ARG A 43 -25.53 1.89 4.33
CA ARG A 43 -25.25 2.83 3.24
C ARG A 43 -24.24 2.23 2.27
N PHE A 44 -23.34 1.39 2.76
CA PHE A 44 -22.27 0.76 2.00
C PHE A 44 -22.49 -0.73 1.70
N LEU A 45 -23.72 -1.24 1.83
CA LEU A 45 -24.01 -2.67 1.64
C LEU A 45 -23.57 -3.19 0.26
N LYS A 46 -23.75 -2.37 -0.79
CA LYS A 46 -23.37 -2.74 -2.15
C LYS A 46 -21.86 -2.89 -2.28
N GLU A 47 -21.11 -1.95 -1.71
CA GLU A 47 -19.65 -1.93 -1.71
C GLU A 47 -19.08 -3.08 -0.91
N ILE A 48 -19.63 -3.35 0.28
CA ILE A 48 -19.26 -4.53 1.09
C ILE A 48 -19.43 -5.81 0.28
N GLN A 49 -20.62 -6.00 -0.32
CA GLN A 49 -20.88 -7.19 -1.15
C GLN A 49 -19.99 -7.27 -2.38
N ARG A 50 -19.59 -6.14 -2.97
CA ARG A 50 -18.64 -6.12 -4.09
C ARG A 50 -17.25 -6.52 -3.64
N ILE A 51 -16.77 -6.01 -2.50
CA ILE A 51 -15.47 -6.37 -1.94
C ILE A 51 -15.42 -7.89 -1.66
N GLU A 52 -16.43 -8.44 -0.98
CA GLU A 52 -16.50 -9.87 -0.68
C GLU A 52 -16.45 -10.77 -1.95
N ARG A 53 -17.08 -10.33 -3.04
CA ARG A 53 -17.16 -11.13 -4.27
C ARG A 53 -15.96 -10.94 -5.19
N GLU A 54 -15.59 -9.68 -5.43
CA GLU A 54 -14.70 -9.26 -6.52
C GLU A 54 -13.26 -9.04 -6.04
N ALA A 55 -13.05 -8.57 -4.81
CA ALA A 55 -11.72 -8.17 -4.39
C ALA A 55 -10.83 -9.37 -4.06
N ARG A 56 -9.61 -9.35 -4.60
CA ARG A 56 -8.56 -10.33 -4.34
C ARG A 56 -7.26 -9.67 -3.88
N HIS A 57 -7.11 -8.39 -4.17
CA HIS A 57 -5.97 -7.58 -3.77
C HIS A 57 -6.42 -6.27 -3.14
N THR A 58 -5.53 -5.63 -2.37
CA THR A 58 -5.82 -4.32 -1.76
C THR A 58 -6.18 -3.26 -2.81
N THR A 59 -5.59 -3.34 -4.00
CA THR A 59 -5.89 -2.45 -5.14
C THR A 59 -7.31 -2.59 -5.68
N ASP A 60 -7.94 -3.76 -5.54
CA ASP A 60 -9.33 -3.94 -5.94
C ASP A 60 -10.25 -3.21 -4.96
N VAL A 61 -9.91 -3.22 -3.67
CA VAL A 61 -10.58 -2.41 -2.64
C VAL A 61 -10.40 -0.92 -2.95
N GLU A 62 -9.18 -0.49 -3.32
CA GLU A 62 -8.92 0.90 -3.76
C GLU A 62 -9.83 1.30 -4.94
N LYS A 63 -9.99 0.43 -5.94
CA LYS A 63 -10.84 0.68 -7.13
C LYS A 63 -12.33 0.72 -6.80
N ILE A 64 -12.83 -0.22 -6.01
CA ILE A 64 -14.25 -0.28 -5.62
C ILE A 64 -14.63 1.01 -4.88
N LEU A 65 -13.70 1.56 -4.09
CA LEU A 65 -13.91 2.73 -3.24
C LEU A 65 -13.19 3.99 -3.78
N GLU A 66 -12.87 4.06 -5.07
CA GLU A 66 -12.05 5.14 -5.65
C GLU A 66 -12.74 6.51 -5.50
N GLY A 67 -14.06 6.55 -5.69
CA GLY A 67 -14.86 7.78 -5.56
C GLY A 67 -15.07 8.28 -4.13
N TYR A 68 -14.62 7.54 -3.12
CA TYR A 68 -14.89 7.86 -1.72
C TYR A 68 -13.94 8.93 -1.21
N THR A 69 -14.48 9.93 -0.53
CA THR A 69 -13.66 10.90 0.21
C THR A 69 -13.06 10.22 1.45
N LYS A 70 -12.04 10.85 2.07
CA LYS A 70 -11.50 10.32 3.33
C LYS A 70 -12.57 10.25 4.43
N LYS A 71 -13.55 11.16 4.41
CA LYS A 71 -14.69 11.15 5.34
C LYS A 71 -15.59 9.94 5.09
N ASP A 72 -15.90 9.62 3.84
CA ASP A 72 -16.70 8.45 3.50
C ASP A 72 -15.98 7.14 3.88
N LEU A 73 -14.66 7.08 3.70
CA LEU A 73 -13.86 5.92 4.10
C LEU A 73 -13.79 5.73 5.62
N LEU A 74 -13.79 6.82 6.39
CA LEU A 74 -13.89 6.74 7.85
C LEU A 74 -15.25 6.17 8.25
N GLN A 75 -16.34 6.68 7.65
CA GLN A 75 -17.69 6.15 7.90
C GLN A 75 -17.83 4.69 7.49
N PHE A 76 -17.23 4.30 6.36
CA PHE A 76 -17.19 2.91 5.91
C PHE A 76 -16.46 2.01 6.93
N GLY A 77 -15.32 2.48 7.46
CA GLY A 77 -14.61 1.79 8.52
C GLY A 77 -15.42 1.68 9.82
N ASP A 78 -16.12 2.75 10.20
CA ASP A 78 -16.98 2.76 11.38
C ASP A 78 -18.12 1.74 11.25
N GLU A 79 -18.74 1.61 10.06
CA GLU A 79 -19.78 0.59 9.80
C GLU A 79 -19.26 -0.85 9.96
N LEU A 80 -17.98 -1.09 9.64
CA LEU A 80 -17.30 -2.37 9.81
C LEU A 80 -16.63 -2.54 11.18
N ASN A 81 -16.79 -1.58 12.10
CA ASN A 81 -16.11 -1.51 13.40
C ASN A 81 -14.57 -1.63 13.29
N LEU A 82 -13.98 -1.02 12.26
CA LEU A 82 -12.54 -1.02 12.05
C LEU A 82 -11.84 0.04 12.91
N PRO A 83 -10.64 -0.24 13.46
CA PRO A 83 -9.88 0.72 14.25
C PRO A 83 -9.16 1.75 13.35
N ILE A 84 -9.94 2.56 12.63
CA ILE A 84 -9.43 3.60 11.73
C ILE A 84 -9.28 4.92 12.48
N LYS A 85 -8.12 5.57 12.34
CA LYS A 85 -7.86 6.87 12.97
C LYS A 85 -7.96 7.98 11.94
N THR A 86 -8.40 9.16 12.36
CA THR A 86 -8.47 10.36 11.49
C THR A 86 -7.13 10.75 10.86
N ARG A 87 -6.01 10.42 11.53
CA ARG A 87 -4.65 10.62 11.02
C ARG A 87 -4.23 9.64 9.92
N ASP A 88 -4.93 8.52 9.77
CA ASP A 88 -4.57 7.49 8.79
C ASP A 88 -4.70 8.06 7.36
N THR A 89 -3.77 7.66 6.48
CA THR A 89 -3.86 8.02 5.06
C THR A 89 -4.90 7.14 4.37
N LYS A 90 -5.44 7.56 3.22
CA LYS A 90 -6.39 6.72 2.47
C LYS A 90 -5.83 5.32 2.20
N LYS A 91 -4.54 5.21 1.87
CA LYS A 91 -3.86 3.91 1.66
C LYS A 91 -3.93 3.00 2.88
N VAL A 92 -3.63 3.54 4.07
CA VAL A 92 -3.72 2.78 5.32
C VAL A 92 -5.16 2.36 5.61
N ILE A 93 -6.14 3.20 5.26
CA ILE A 93 -7.56 2.87 5.39
C ILE A 93 -7.93 1.70 4.47
N TYR A 94 -7.54 1.74 3.19
CA TYR A 94 -7.81 0.65 2.26
C TYR A 94 -7.15 -0.66 2.71
N GLN A 95 -5.93 -0.61 3.24
CA GLN A 95 -5.27 -1.78 3.80
C GLN A 95 -6.08 -2.38 4.95
N LYS A 96 -6.48 -1.58 5.94
CA LYS A 96 -7.30 -2.06 7.07
C LYS A 96 -8.62 -2.66 6.64
N ILE A 97 -9.23 -2.12 5.59
CA ILE A 97 -10.44 -2.68 4.99
C ILE A 97 -10.12 -4.03 4.33
N ALA A 98 -9.07 -4.11 3.51
CA ALA A 98 -8.64 -5.36 2.89
C ALA A 98 -8.34 -6.45 3.95
N ASP A 99 -7.60 -6.10 5.00
CA ASP A 99 -7.27 -6.99 6.11
C ASP A 99 -8.53 -7.55 6.79
N HIS A 100 -9.58 -6.73 6.96
CA HIS A 100 -10.85 -7.16 7.55
C HIS A 100 -11.54 -8.26 6.72
N PHE A 101 -11.45 -8.18 5.39
CA PHE A 101 -12.00 -9.19 4.49
C PHE A 101 -11.04 -10.36 4.26
N GLY A 102 -9.92 -10.44 4.99
CA GLY A 102 -8.90 -11.47 4.80
C GLY A 102 -8.16 -11.35 3.47
N ILE A 103 -8.23 -10.20 2.81
CA ILE A 103 -7.54 -9.91 1.56
C ILE A 103 -6.12 -9.53 1.94
N THR A 104 -5.24 -10.53 1.95
CA THR A 104 -3.82 -10.30 2.12
C THR A 104 -3.21 -10.27 0.74
N ASP A 105 -2.58 -9.16 0.40
CA ASP A 105 -1.68 -9.15 -0.74
C ASP A 105 -0.63 -10.24 -0.48
N SER A 106 -0.61 -11.29 -1.30
CA SER A 106 0.49 -12.26 -1.27
C SER A 106 1.79 -11.45 -1.42
N ALA A 107 2.91 -11.94 -0.88
CA ALA A 107 4.20 -11.26 -1.01
C ALA A 107 4.56 -10.94 -2.49
N GLU A 108 3.92 -11.59 -3.46
CA GLU A 108 3.99 -11.27 -4.89
C GLU A 108 3.27 -9.98 -5.29
N TYR A 109 2.22 -9.55 -4.60
CA TYR A 109 1.49 -8.30 -4.92
C TYR A 109 2.14 -7.05 -4.28
N GLU A 110 2.83 -7.20 -3.15
CA GLU A 110 3.79 -6.18 -2.70
C GLU A 110 5.00 -6.08 -3.65
N SER A 111 5.38 -7.17 -4.34
CA SER A 111 6.45 -7.13 -5.36
C SER A 111 6.09 -6.26 -6.59
N ASN A 112 4.79 -6.10 -6.88
CA ASN A 112 4.30 -5.20 -7.93
C ASN A 112 4.28 -3.72 -7.51
N ARG A 113 4.60 -3.41 -6.25
CA ARG A 113 5.03 -2.08 -5.80
C ARG A 113 6.52 -2.13 -5.40
N LEU A 114 7.37 -2.39 -6.38
CA LEU A 114 8.81 -2.11 -6.36
C LEU A 114 9.63 -2.95 -5.35
N THR A 115 9.89 -4.22 -5.67
CA THR A 115 11.28 -4.70 -5.64
C THR A 115 11.87 -4.49 -7.04
N GLY A 116 12.09 -3.22 -7.37
CA GLY A 116 12.86 -2.81 -8.54
C GLY A 116 14.35 -3.09 -8.31
N GLU A 117 14.74 -4.33 -8.07
CA GLU A 117 16.16 -4.71 -8.16
C GLU A 117 16.49 -5.16 -9.59
N ASP A 118 15.55 -5.76 -10.33
CA ASP A 118 15.80 -6.22 -11.70
C ASP A 118 15.50 -5.17 -12.79
N GLN A 119 14.65 -4.17 -12.52
CA GLN A 119 14.35 -3.12 -13.51
C GLN A 119 15.54 -2.16 -13.72
N TRP A 120 16.33 -1.94 -12.67
CA TRP A 120 17.41 -0.96 -12.68
C TRP A 120 18.78 -1.58 -12.97
N LYS A 121 18.96 -2.90 -12.75
CA LYS A 121 20.21 -3.63 -13.06
C LYS A 121 20.77 -3.35 -14.45
N PRO A 122 19.99 -3.42 -15.56
CA PRO A 122 20.54 -3.12 -16.89
C PRO A 122 21.07 -1.69 -17.01
N MET A 123 20.47 -0.76 -16.27
CA MET A 123 20.83 0.65 -16.27
C MET A 123 22.04 0.93 -15.37
N GLU A 124 22.14 0.23 -14.24
CA GLU A 124 23.30 0.23 -13.35
C GLU A 124 24.54 -0.38 -14.02
N ASP A 125 24.37 -1.51 -14.71
CA ASP A 125 25.42 -2.19 -15.48
C ASP A 125 25.91 -1.29 -16.62
N ALA A 126 24.98 -0.65 -17.35
CA ALA A 126 25.32 0.29 -18.41
C ALA A 126 26.07 1.52 -17.86
N MET A 127 25.62 2.08 -16.74
CA MET A 127 26.31 3.19 -16.07
C MET A 127 27.71 2.81 -15.58
N SER A 128 27.90 1.58 -15.10
CA SER A 128 29.20 1.07 -14.65
C SER A 128 30.19 0.90 -15.81
N CYS A 129 29.67 0.62 -17.02
CA CYS A 129 30.45 0.52 -18.25
C CYS A 129 30.81 1.87 -18.88
N CYS A 130 30.15 2.98 -18.51
CA CYS A 130 30.46 4.30 -19.04
C CYS A 130 31.88 4.74 -18.64
N ASN A 131 32.60 5.33 -19.59
CA ASN A 131 33.98 5.80 -19.38
C ASN A 131 34.08 7.32 -19.18
N SER A 132 32.97 8.04 -19.38
CA SER A 132 32.88 9.49 -19.15
C SER A 132 31.57 9.87 -18.45
N VAL A 133 31.61 11.02 -17.76
CA VAL A 133 30.45 11.60 -17.07
C VAL A 133 29.41 12.08 -18.08
N GLU A 134 29.86 12.58 -19.23
CA GLU A 134 29.05 13.07 -20.32
C GLU A 134 28.24 11.93 -20.98
N GLU A 135 28.90 10.80 -21.28
CA GLU A 135 28.26 9.61 -21.85
C GLU A 135 27.16 9.05 -20.94
N ALA A 136 27.43 8.99 -19.63
CA ALA A 136 26.46 8.53 -18.64
C ALA A 136 25.26 9.49 -18.51
N LYS A 137 25.49 10.80 -18.65
CA LYS A 137 24.43 11.82 -18.62
C LYS A 137 23.50 11.70 -19.83
N ASP A 138 24.08 11.55 -21.02
CA ASP A 138 23.33 11.39 -22.26
C ASP A 138 22.56 10.06 -22.27
N PHE A 139 23.18 8.98 -21.75
CA PHE A 139 22.51 7.70 -21.56
C PHE A 139 21.27 7.84 -20.67
N LEU A 140 21.39 8.44 -19.47
CA LEU A 140 20.25 8.58 -18.55
C LEU A 140 19.14 9.50 -19.09
N LEU A 141 19.48 10.50 -19.91
CA LEU A 141 18.50 11.37 -20.56
C LEU A 141 17.72 10.65 -21.67
N SER A 142 18.31 9.65 -22.31
CA SER A 142 17.67 8.84 -23.35
C SER A 142 16.70 7.79 -22.81
N GLN A 143 16.71 7.52 -21.50
CA GLN A 143 15.86 6.49 -20.90
C GLN A 143 14.46 7.02 -20.56
N ASP A 144 13.44 6.45 -21.19
CA ASP A 144 12.03 6.75 -20.90
C ASP A 144 11.65 6.47 -19.44
N ALA A 145 12.32 5.50 -18.81
CA ALA A 145 12.13 5.14 -17.41
C ALA A 145 12.53 6.26 -16.42
N LEU A 146 13.35 7.22 -16.84
CA LEU A 146 13.79 8.37 -16.04
C LEU A 146 13.12 9.69 -16.48
N ARG A 147 11.97 9.59 -17.16
CA ARG A 147 11.24 10.75 -17.64
C ARG A 147 10.75 11.64 -16.51
N LEU A 148 10.21 11.07 -15.43
CA LEU A 148 9.64 11.82 -14.32
C LEU A 148 10.64 11.98 -13.16
N LYS A 149 10.55 13.12 -12.48
CA LYS A 149 11.39 13.43 -11.30
C LYS A 149 11.26 12.39 -10.18
N LYS A 150 10.05 11.83 -10.00
CA LYS A 150 9.81 10.77 -9.01
C LYS A 150 10.63 9.50 -9.31
N ASP A 151 10.76 9.14 -10.58
CA ASP A 151 11.42 7.90 -11.00
C ASP A 151 12.94 8.04 -10.85
N ILE A 152 13.48 9.23 -11.11
CA ILE A 152 14.89 9.58 -10.85
C ILE A 152 15.24 9.50 -9.36
N VAL A 153 14.34 9.95 -8.48
CA VAL A 153 14.58 9.86 -7.02
C VAL A 153 14.53 8.40 -6.55
N VAL A 154 13.65 7.58 -7.13
CA VAL A 154 13.60 6.13 -6.84
C VAL A 154 14.88 5.44 -7.34
N PHE A 155 15.32 5.75 -8.55
CA PHE A 155 16.56 5.22 -9.13
C PHE A 155 17.81 5.64 -8.32
N ALA A 156 17.90 6.89 -7.88
CA ALA A 156 18.97 7.36 -7.00
C ALA A 156 19.03 6.55 -5.70
N LYS A 157 17.86 6.28 -5.10
CA LYS A 157 17.77 5.48 -3.88
C LYS A 157 18.21 4.03 -4.11
N HIS A 158 17.88 3.45 -5.26
CA HIS A 158 18.32 2.11 -5.64
C HIS A 158 19.86 2.03 -5.74
N LEU A 159 20.48 3.03 -6.36
CA LEU A 159 21.94 3.17 -6.46
C LEU A 159 22.65 3.58 -5.14
N GLY A 160 21.90 3.71 -4.03
CA GLY A 160 22.45 4.18 -2.74
C GLY A 160 22.88 5.65 -2.73
N VAL A 161 22.46 6.46 -3.71
CA VAL A 161 22.82 7.88 -3.83
C VAL A 161 21.81 8.76 -3.10
N TYR A 162 22.29 9.54 -2.13
CA TYR A 162 21.46 10.53 -1.45
C TYR A 162 21.22 11.76 -2.35
N VAL A 163 19.94 12.04 -2.63
CA VAL A 163 19.51 13.16 -3.46
C VAL A 163 18.51 14.06 -2.74
N ASN A 164 18.66 15.39 -2.89
CA ASN A 164 17.72 16.35 -2.34
C ASN A 164 16.51 16.53 -3.26
N GLN A 165 15.30 16.33 -2.74
CA GLN A 165 14.07 16.46 -3.51
C GLN A 165 13.81 17.89 -4.05
N ARG A 166 14.50 18.90 -3.52
CA ARG A 166 14.44 20.28 -4.02
C ARG A 166 15.18 20.49 -5.34
N TYR A 167 16.09 19.59 -5.69
CA TYR A 167 16.88 19.69 -6.92
C TYR A 167 16.03 19.52 -8.19
N THR A 168 16.44 20.20 -9.24
CA THR A 168 15.86 20.07 -10.58
C THR A 168 16.16 18.68 -11.15
N LYS A 169 15.45 18.32 -12.24
CA LYS A 169 15.67 17.04 -12.91
C LYS A 169 17.15 16.85 -13.32
N GLN A 170 17.76 17.91 -13.84
CA GLN A 170 19.14 17.90 -14.30
C GLN A 170 20.12 17.76 -13.13
N GLU A 171 19.93 18.51 -12.05
CA GLU A 171 20.76 18.43 -10.85
C GLU A 171 20.72 17.04 -10.19
N LEU A 172 19.55 16.39 -10.21
CA LEU A 172 19.41 15.01 -9.71
C LEU A 172 20.21 14.01 -10.55
N LEU A 173 20.11 14.08 -11.87
CA LEU A 173 20.86 13.21 -12.79
C LEU A 173 22.37 13.44 -12.65
N GLU A 174 22.80 14.70 -12.58
CA GLU A 174 24.20 15.06 -12.40
C GLU A 174 24.75 14.54 -11.06
N ARG A 175 23.95 14.58 -10.00
CA ARG A 175 24.32 13.98 -8.70
C ARG A 175 24.53 12.46 -8.80
N ILE A 176 23.63 11.77 -9.50
CA ILE A 176 23.68 10.31 -9.70
C ILE A 176 24.93 9.94 -10.51
N VAL A 177 25.16 10.60 -11.65
CA VAL A 177 26.33 10.33 -12.51
C VAL A 177 27.64 10.58 -11.76
N ASN A 178 27.76 11.71 -11.07
CA ASN A 178 28.97 12.03 -10.30
C ASN A 178 29.23 11.03 -9.17
N SER A 179 28.18 10.48 -8.56
CA SER A 179 28.29 9.53 -7.47
C SER A 179 28.67 8.12 -7.95
N VAL A 180 28.12 7.66 -9.08
CA VAL A 180 28.32 6.30 -9.58
C VAL A 180 29.53 6.24 -10.53
N VAL A 181 29.49 7.02 -11.60
CA VAL A 181 30.53 7.01 -12.66
C VAL A 181 31.75 7.80 -12.20
N GLY A 182 31.56 8.96 -11.56
CA GLY A 182 32.67 9.76 -11.04
C GLY A 182 33.49 9.03 -9.97
N SER A 183 32.87 8.16 -9.17
CA SER A 183 33.58 7.30 -8.22
C SER A 183 34.32 6.15 -8.92
N GLY A 184 33.71 5.55 -9.95
CA GLY A 184 34.31 4.49 -10.76
C GLY A 184 35.52 4.93 -11.60
N ILE A 185 35.48 6.13 -12.18
CA ILE A 185 36.61 6.71 -12.94
C ILE A 185 37.79 7.00 -12.01
N ARG A 186 37.53 7.61 -10.84
CA ARG A 186 38.59 7.89 -9.84
C ARG A 186 39.22 6.60 -9.31
N GLY A 187 38.41 5.57 -9.07
CA GLY A 187 38.91 4.25 -8.65
C GLY A 187 39.71 3.52 -9.73
N ARG A 188 39.41 3.71 -11.02
CA ARG A 188 40.19 3.15 -12.14
C ARG A 188 41.49 3.91 -12.40
N ALA A 189 41.46 5.24 -12.32
CA ALA A 189 42.66 6.07 -12.45
C ALA A 189 43.71 5.72 -11.39
N MET A 190 43.30 5.49 -10.14
CA MET A 190 44.20 5.08 -9.06
C MET A 190 44.79 3.67 -9.23
N ARG A 191 44.22 2.80 -10.08
CA ARG A 191 44.77 1.46 -10.38
C ARG A 191 45.66 1.42 -11.63
N MET A 192 45.74 2.52 -12.37
CA MET A 192 46.61 2.68 -13.54
C MET A 192 47.91 3.43 -13.23
N GLU A 193 48.05 3.98 -12.01
CA GLU A 193 49.26 4.65 -11.53
C GLU A 193 50.19 3.73 -10.71
N ASP A 194 49.85 2.45 -10.58
CA ASP A 194 50.72 1.35 -10.10
C ASP A 194 51.15 0.44 -11.27
#